data_AF-A0A0B7AME3-F1
#
_entry.id   AF-A0A0B7AME3-F1
#
_cell.length_a   1.000
_cell.length_b   1.000
_cell.length_c   1.000
_cell.angle_alpha   90.00
_cell.angle_beta   90.00
_cell.angle_gamma   90.00
#
_symmetry.space_group_name_H-M   'P 1'
#
loop_
_entity.id
_entity.type
_entity.pdbx_description
1 polymer ?
#
loop_
_entity_poly.entity_id
_entity_poly.type
_entity_poly.pdbx_seq_one_letter_code
_entity_poly.pdbx_strand_id
1 'polypeptide(L)'
;KKYAYRPFSADPNLNSIDPRAYFHIRGFLDQAWENREDIALVPTWAQTIDEERVDFYKGVAMPFEINNIDVTVAANTIYGITSAVLSGLISPTVLSDPIIEQIYHNTSSLIAFEIKNNFSGRPDLALTYYPSRIECYWLVARTATILESARRSGTLPLKIMDTVYNIFTDVVEGYMTKDILHLAKRGGPGSVYFDDFIGNDDFTLSDRPLMRGEDRIFTTAMAANALMSSWTYHDTRTGTSHWKTETPWSVKKTVAGCVKWLRRYTLSGKYKPWNAFFSGSAKGFKSLPFWYPGNRLEYLNGTSISNWTHIPNATVIYAVQGYVPADRYNDMLNKTHFGYYTPMTFGGYNNGSGSFPFWSSVPYTYSTTLLAVSRFGSVV
;
A
#
# COMPACT_ATOMS: atom_id res chain seq x y z
N LYS A 1 -12.39 -10.66 -9.55
CA LYS A 1 -13.36 -10.30 -10.62
C LYS A 1 -14.61 -9.62 -10.05
N LYS A 2 -15.48 -10.35 -9.33
CA LYS A 2 -16.73 -9.82 -8.75
C LYS A 2 -16.57 -8.52 -7.96
N TYR A 3 -15.49 -8.41 -7.20
CA TYR A 3 -15.28 -7.28 -6.28
C TYR A 3 -14.46 -6.13 -6.89
N ALA A 4 -13.95 -6.25 -8.12
CA ALA A 4 -13.02 -5.26 -8.64
C ALA A 4 -13.68 -3.88 -8.75
N TYR A 5 -12.97 -2.84 -8.30
CA TYR A 5 -13.40 -1.45 -8.49
C TYR A 5 -13.21 -1.06 -9.97
N ARG A 6 -14.29 -0.58 -10.59
CA ARG A 6 -14.38 -0.22 -12.01
C ARG A 6 -15.08 1.14 -12.16
N PRO A 7 -14.35 2.26 -12.12
CA PRO A 7 -14.95 3.61 -12.11
C PRO A 7 -15.78 3.94 -13.34
N PHE A 8 -15.54 3.26 -14.48
CA PHE A 8 -16.28 3.48 -15.72
C PHE A 8 -17.43 2.50 -15.95
N SER A 9 -17.65 1.57 -15.00
CA SER A 9 -18.79 0.64 -15.04
C SER A 9 -20.10 1.37 -14.77
N ALA A 10 -21.20 0.85 -15.32
CA ALA A 10 -22.55 1.28 -14.96
C ALA A 10 -23.04 0.65 -13.64
N ASP A 11 -22.39 -0.41 -13.16
CA ASP A 11 -22.77 -1.14 -11.95
C ASP A 11 -22.35 -0.36 -10.68
N PRO A 12 -23.31 0.09 -9.84
CA PRO A 12 -23.04 0.79 -8.59
C PRO A 12 -22.21 -0.01 -7.57
N ASN A 13 -22.21 -1.34 -7.63
CA ASN A 13 -21.38 -2.18 -6.77
C ASN A 13 -19.91 -2.15 -7.16
N LEU A 14 -19.62 -1.86 -8.42
CA LEU A 14 -18.26 -1.88 -8.97
C LEU A 14 -17.69 -0.47 -9.10
N ASN A 15 -18.52 0.54 -9.37
CA ASN A 15 -18.05 1.91 -9.62
C ASN A 15 -18.11 2.82 -8.40
N SER A 16 -18.45 2.32 -7.21
CA SER A 16 -18.52 3.12 -5.99
C SER A 16 -17.35 2.81 -5.05
N ILE A 17 -16.70 3.84 -4.54
CA ILE A 17 -15.53 3.72 -3.67
C ILE A 17 -15.53 4.78 -2.55
N ASP A 18 -14.82 4.49 -1.47
CA ASP A 18 -14.49 5.42 -0.40
C ASP A 18 -13.93 6.75 -0.98
N PRO A 19 -14.46 7.91 -0.58
CA PRO A 19 -13.99 9.21 -1.07
C PRO A 19 -12.50 9.49 -0.85
N ARG A 20 -11.87 8.90 0.17
CA ARG A 20 -10.43 8.98 0.43
C ARG A 20 -9.64 8.15 -0.57
N ALA A 21 -10.19 7.00 -0.96
CA ALA A 21 -9.60 6.17 -1.99
C ALA A 21 -9.63 6.93 -3.33
N TYR A 22 -10.80 7.47 -3.70
CA TYR A 22 -10.94 8.29 -4.91
C TYR A 22 -9.97 9.48 -4.90
N PHE A 23 -9.84 10.18 -3.76
CA PHE A 23 -8.96 11.34 -3.62
C PHE A 23 -7.51 11.03 -3.99
N HIS A 24 -6.91 9.96 -3.45
CA HIS A 24 -5.49 9.68 -3.70
C HIS A 24 -5.25 9.06 -5.08
N ILE A 25 -6.17 8.23 -5.59
CA ILE A 25 -6.02 7.61 -6.92
C ILE A 25 -6.47 8.51 -8.07
N ARG A 26 -7.02 9.70 -7.80
CA ARG A 26 -7.62 10.58 -8.82
C ARG A 26 -6.71 10.80 -10.02
N GLY A 27 -5.44 11.11 -9.79
CA GLY A 27 -4.49 11.38 -10.87
C GLY A 27 -4.29 10.17 -11.80
N PHE A 28 -4.35 8.95 -11.25
CA PHE A 28 -4.32 7.72 -12.04
C PHE A 28 -5.61 7.54 -12.86
N LEU A 29 -6.77 7.85 -12.29
CA LEU A 29 -8.05 7.78 -13.00
C LEU A 29 -8.17 8.81 -14.11
N ASP A 30 -7.66 10.02 -13.88
CA ASP A 30 -7.63 11.09 -14.88
C ASP A 30 -6.79 10.68 -16.10
N GLN A 31 -5.61 10.09 -15.88
CA GLN A 31 -4.77 9.55 -16.96
C GLN A 31 -5.47 8.45 -17.76
N ALA A 32 -6.14 7.52 -17.08
CA ALA A 32 -6.89 6.45 -17.73
C ALA A 32 -8.05 7.01 -18.57
N TRP A 33 -8.79 7.99 -18.04
CA TRP A 33 -9.88 8.65 -18.74
C TRP A 33 -9.41 9.37 -20.00
N GLU A 34 -8.33 10.15 -19.91
CA GLU A 34 -7.73 10.85 -21.06
C GLU A 34 -7.28 9.89 -22.16
N ASN A 35 -6.73 8.74 -21.77
CA ASN A 35 -6.28 7.68 -22.69
C ASN A 35 -7.40 6.76 -23.18
N ARG A 36 -8.65 6.94 -22.70
CA ARG A 36 -9.81 6.07 -22.97
C ARG A 36 -9.55 4.62 -22.58
N GLU A 37 -8.82 4.41 -21.50
CA GLU A 37 -8.51 3.11 -20.93
C GLU A 37 -9.56 2.73 -19.88
N ASP A 38 -10.08 1.51 -19.95
CA ASP A 38 -10.94 0.98 -18.89
C ASP A 38 -10.09 0.50 -17.70
N ILE A 39 -10.65 0.62 -16.50
CA ILE A 39 -9.94 0.36 -15.24
C ILE A 39 -10.65 -0.72 -14.43
N ALA A 40 -9.88 -1.69 -13.96
CA ALA A 40 -10.30 -2.64 -12.94
C ALA A 40 -9.22 -2.76 -11.86
N LEU A 41 -9.55 -2.41 -10.62
CA LEU A 41 -8.60 -2.37 -9.51
C LEU A 41 -9.00 -3.35 -8.41
N VAL A 42 -8.01 -3.92 -7.74
CA VAL A 42 -8.21 -4.69 -6.51
C VAL A 42 -8.64 -3.74 -5.39
N PRO A 43 -9.84 -3.92 -4.81
CA PRO A 43 -10.20 -3.22 -3.58
C PRO A 43 -9.57 -3.91 -2.36
N THR A 44 -9.68 -3.27 -1.20
CA THR A 44 -9.21 -3.84 0.07
C THR A 44 -10.06 -5.02 0.53
N TRP A 45 -11.38 -4.91 0.42
CA TRP A 45 -12.32 -5.91 0.92
C TRP A 45 -12.92 -6.72 -0.22
N ALA A 46 -13.12 -8.02 -0.01
CA ALA A 46 -13.79 -8.90 -0.97
C ALA A 46 -15.32 -8.87 -0.74
N GLN A 47 -15.92 -7.68 -0.80
CA GLN A 47 -17.33 -7.44 -0.51
C GLN A 47 -17.91 -6.34 -1.40
N THR A 48 -19.14 -6.51 -1.88
CA THR A 48 -19.89 -5.48 -2.61
C THR A 48 -20.81 -4.68 -1.67
N ILE A 49 -21.34 -3.55 -2.15
CA ILE A 49 -22.35 -2.79 -1.40
C ILE A 49 -23.60 -3.65 -1.14
N ASP A 50 -24.08 -4.40 -2.12
CA ASP A 50 -25.25 -5.26 -1.91
C ASP A 50 -25.01 -6.35 -0.86
N GLU A 51 -23.81 -6.92 -0.80
CA GLU A 51 -23.43 -7.85 0.26
C GLU A 51 -23.35 -7.14 1.62
N GLU A 52 -22.77 -5.93 1.68
CA GLU A 52 -22.71 -5.10 2.89
C GLU A 52 -24.09 -4.90 3.51
N ARG A 53 -25.09 -4.57 2.69
CA ARG A 53 -26.47 -4.34 3.17
C ARG A 53 -27.08 -5.55 3.88
N VAL A 54 -26.67 -6.76 3.49
CA VAL A 54 -27.17 -8.02 4.04
C VAL A 54 -26.32 -8.49 5.21
N ASP A 55 -25.00 -8.41 5.07
CA ASP A 55 -24.04 -9.02 5.98
C ASP A 55 -23.68 -8.12 7.17
N PHE A 56 -23.92 -6.81 7.07
CA PHE A 56 -23.77 -5.86 8.18
C PHE A 56 -24.55 -6.32 9.43
N TYR A 57 -25.80 -6.75 9.24
CA TYR A 57 -26.66 -7.26 10.32
C TYR A 57 -26.23 -8.61 10.89
N LYS A 58 -25.27 -9.28 10.24
CA LYS A 58 -24.61 -10.52 10.72
C LYS A 58 -23.26 -10.23 11.38
N GLY A 59 -22.87 -8.97 11.50
CA GLY A 59 -21.59 -8.55 12.07
C GLY A 59 -20.41 -8.62 11.09
N VAL A 60 -20.66 -8.72 9.79
CA VAL A 60 -19.63 -8.69 8.74
C VAL A 60 -19.83 -7.42 7.91
N ALA A 61 -18.98 -6.43 8.16
CA ALA A 61 -19.10 -5.10 7.59
C ALA A 61 -17.75 -4.55 7.10
N MET A 62 -17.76 -3.89 5.95
CA MET A 62 -16.67 -3.02 5.52
C MET A 62 -16.60 -1.80 6.45
N PRO A 63 -15.41 -1.32 6.84
CA PRO A 63 -15.28 -0.05 7.54
C PRO A 63 -15.83 1.12 6.72
N PHE A 64 -16.75 1.90 7.32
CA PHE A 64 -17.51 2.98 6.67
C PHE A 64 -18.43 2.51 5.53
N GLU A 65 -18.71 1.21 5.49
CA GLU A 65 -19.79 0.58 4.73
C GLU A 65 -19.62 0.78 3.21
N ILE A 66 -18.38 1.05 2.82
CA ILE A 66 -17.92 1.23 1.46
C ILE A 66 -16.52 0.67 1.32
N ASN A 67 -16.22 0.11 0.15
CA ASN A 67 -14.91 -0.42 -0.13
C ASN A 67 -13.90 0.72 -0.40
N ASN A 68 -12.61 0.43 -0.20
CA ASN A 68 -11.52 1.37 -0.43
C ASN A 68 -10.38 0.64 -1.18
N ILE A 69 -9.31 1.37 -1.50
CA ILE A 69 -8.10 0.81 -2.10
C ILE A 69 -6.92 1.13 -1.18
N ASP A 70 -6.33 0.08 -0.62
CA ASP A 70 -5.06 0.12 0.08
C ASP A 70 -3.97 -0.44 -0.83
N VAL A 71 -2.93 0.34 -1.08
CA VAL A 71 -1.87 -0.01 -2.04
C VAL A 71 -1.05 -1.21 -1.57
N THR A 72 -0.91 -1.44 -0.26
CA THR A 72 -0.25 -2.62 0.30
C THR A 72 -1.09 -3.88 0.08
N VAL A 73 -2.42 -3.78 0.25
CA VAL A 73 -3.36 -4.90 -0.05
C VAL A 73 -3.36 -5.22 -1.53
N ALA A 74 -3.35 -4.20 -2.39
CA ALA A 74 -3.17 -4.34 -3.83
C ALA A 74 -1.87 -5.07 -4.16
N ALA A 75 -0.73 -4.64 -3.59
CA ALA A 75 0.56 -5.28 -3.79
C ALA A 75 0.58 -6.75 -3.34
N ASN A 76 -0.01 -7.05 -2.18
CA ASN A 76 -0.09 -8.43 -1.69
C ASN A 76 -1.00 -9.31 -2.56
N THR A 77 -2.07 -8.74 -3.13
CA THR A 77 -2.96 -9.47 -4.04
C THR A 77 -2.26 -9.82 -5.35
N ILE A 78 -1.52 -8.86 -5.92
CA ILE A 78 -0.71 -9.10 -7.11
C ILE A 78 0.37 -10.15 -6.85
N TYR A 79 1.03 -10.09 -5.70
CA TYR A 79 1.96 -11.13 -5.28
C TYR A 79 1.27 -12.51 -5.19
N GLY A 80 0.08 -12.58 -4.58
CA GLY A 80 -0.69 -13.82 -4.44
C GLY A 80 -1.05 -14.45 -5.79
N ILE A 81 -1.57 -13.65 -6.73
CA ILE A 81 -1.87 -14.10 -8.10
C ILE A 81 -0.59 -14.59 -8.78
N THR A 82 0.48 -13.79 -8.75
CA THR A 82 1.77 -14.11 -9.38
C THR A 82 2.33 -15.42 -8.84
N SER A 83 2.41 -15.54 -7.52
CA SER A 83 2.99 -16.70 -6.85
C SER A 83 2.14 -17.95 -7.07
N ALA A 84 0.82 -17.84 -7.09
CA ALA A 84 -0.06 -18.97 -7.35
C ALA A 84 0.12 -19.51 -8.79
N VAL A 85 0.26 -18.63 -9.78
CA VAL A 85 0.54 -19.02 -11.17
C VAL A 85 1.92 -19.67 -11.29
N LEU A 86 2.97 -19.03 -10.77
CA LEU A 86 4.34 -19.52 -10.92
C LEU A 86 4.63 -20.81 -10.13
N SER A 87 3.92 -21.04 -9.03
CA SER A 87 4.04 -22.30 -8.26
C SER A 87 3.22 -23.45 -8.85
N GLY A 88 2.37 -23.19 -9.86
CA GLY A 88 1.45 -24.19 -10.40
C GLY A 88 0.23 -24.47 -9.52
N LEU A 89 0.00 -23.68 -8.46
CA LEU A 89 -1.22 -23.79 -7.64
C LEU A 89 -2.48 -23.46 -8.46
N ILE A 90 -2.37 -22.52 -9.40
CA ILE A 90 -3.43 -22.19 -10.36
C ILE A 90 -2.87 -22.22 -11.79
N SER A 91 -3.70 -22.63 -12.74
CA SER A 91 -3.34 -22.63 -14.16
C SER A 91 -3.00 -21.20 -14.62
N PRO A 92 -1.92 -20.99 -15.39
CA PRO A 92 -1.63 -19.69 -16.00
C PRO A 92 -2.79 -19.11 -16.80
N THR A 93 -3.63 -19.96 -17.40
CA THR A 93 -4.80 -19.55 -18.19
C THR A 93 -5.81 -18.69 -17.42
N VAL A 94 -5.72 -18.63 -16.08
CA VAL A 94 -6.53 -17.69 -15.27
C VAL A 94 -6.28 -16.23 -15.67
N LEU A 95 -5.04 -15.89 -16.04
CA LEU A 95 -4.65 -14.57 -16.53
C LEU A 95 -5.00 -14.38 -18.01
N SER A 96 -5.64 -15.36 -18.67
CA SER A 96 -6.23 -15.20 -20.00
C SER A 96 -7.70 -14.77 -19.93
N ASP A 97 -8.34 -14.74 -18.74
CA ASP A 97 -9.62 -14.05 -18.56
C ASP A 97 -9.34 -12.53 -18.69
N PRO A 98 -9.98 -11.82 -19.64
CA PRO A 98 -9.66 -10.43 -19.91
C PRO A 98 -9.83 -9.51 -18.70
N ILE A 99 -10.76 -9.82 -17.80
CA ILE A 99 -10.99 -8.99 -16.61
C ILE A 99 -9.95 -9.30 -15.53
N ILE A 100 -9.52 -10.56 -15.38
CA ILE A 100 -8.43 -10.89 -14.46
C ILE A 100 -7.11 -10.30 -14.96
N GLU A 101 -6.82 -10.39 -16.26
CA GLU A 101 -5.65 -9.76 -16.89
C GLU A 101 -5.66 -8.25 -16.64
N GLN A 102 -6.80 -7.59 -16.88
CA GLN A 102 -6.98 -6.17 -16.64
C GLN A 102 -6.77 -5.80 -15.17
N ILE A 103 -7.33 -6.57 -14.22
CA ILE A 103 -7.11 -6.37 -12.78
C ILE A 103 -5.62 -6.46 -12.45
N TYR A 104 -4.96 -7.50 -12.95
CA TYR A 104 -3.53 -7.75 -12.69
C TYR A 104 -2.67 -6.61 -13.24
N HIS A 105 -2.97 -6.13 -14.45
CA HIS A 105 -2.27 -5.02 -15.09
C HIS A 105 -2.55 -3.68 -14.40
N ASN A 106 -3.81 -3.23 -14.33
CA ASN A 106 -4.16 -1.91 -13.82
C ASN A 106 -3.77 -1.74 -12.35
N THR A 107 -3.92 -2.78 -11.52
CA THR A 107 -3.52 -2.72 -10.12
C THR A 107 -2.00 -2.60 -9.98
N SER A 108 -1.23 -3.32 -10.81
CA SER A 108 0.24 -3.16 -10.87
C SER A 108 0.64 -1.74 -11.30
N SER A 109 -0.06 -1.19 -12.29
CA SER A 109 0.15 0.20 -12.76
C SER A 109 -0.22 1.24 -11.70
N LEU A 110 -1.30 1.03 -10.92
CA LEU A 110 -1.67 1.90 -9.81
C LEU A 110 -0.60 1.89 -8.72
N ILE A 111 -0.13 0.70 -8.31
CA ILE A 111 0.96 0.58 -7.32
C ILE A 111 2.19 1.36 -7.79
N ALA A 112 2.57 1.19 -9.06
CA ALA A 112 3.68 1.92 -9.65
C ALA A 112 3.44 3.44 -9.66
N PHE A 113 2.24 3.87 -10.03
CA PHE A 113 1.83 5.27 -10.04
C PHE A 113 1.96 5.89 -8.63
N GLU A 114 1.40 5.24 -7.61
CA GLU A 114 1.42 5.73 -6.24
C GLU A 114 2.86 5.84 -5.73
N ILE A 115 3.70 4.83 -5.94
CA ILE A 115 5.10 4.90 -5.52
C ILE A 115 5.87 6.02 -6.23
N LYS A 116 5.68 6.18 -7.55
CA LYS A 116 6.33 7.25 -8.35
C LYS A 116 5.91 8.65 -7.90
N ASN A 117 4.68 8.79 -7.39
CA ASN A 117 4.10 10.06 -6.94
C ASN A 117 4.10 10.21 -5.42
N ASN A 118 4.93 9.45 -4.69
CA ASN A 118 5.03 9.51 -3.23
C ASN A 118 3.65 9.38 -2.54
N PHE A 119 2.89 8.37 -2.97
CA PHE A 119 1.53 8.05 -2.53
C PHE A 119 0.58 9.25 -2.64
N SER A 120 0.72 10.00 -3.74
CA SER A 120 -0.02 11.24 -4.02
C SER A 120 0.06 12.26 -2.87
N GLY A 121 1.16 12.24 -2.10
CA GLY A 121 1.38 13.07 -0.91
C GLY A 121 0.51 12.71 0.29
N ARG A 122 -0.28 11.63 0.20
CA ARG A 122 -1.27 11.15 1.20
C ARG A 122 -1.07 9.67 1.53
N PRO A 123 0.09 9.30 2.08
CA PRO A 123 0.35 7.92 2.49
C PRO A 123 -0.69 7.41 3.52
N ASP A 124 -1.27 8.30 4.31
CA ASP A 124 -2.30 7.96 5.28
C ASP A 124 -3.61 7.48 4.66
N LEU A 125 -3.86 7.86 3.40
CA LEU A 125 -5.00 7.39 2.62
C LEU A 125 -4.62 6.23 1.70
N ALA A 126 -3.45 6.29 1.06
CA ALA A 126 -2.99 5.23 0.15
C ALA A 126 -2.62 3.92 0.88
N LEU A 127 -2.12 4.04 2.11
CA LEU A 127 -1.68 2.95 2.98
C LEU A 127 -2.58 2.88 4.23
N THR A 128 -3.89 2.88 3.99
CA THR A 128 -4.93 3.02 5.01
C THR A 128 -4.83 2.00 6.15
N TYR A 129 -4.49 0.74 5.86
CA TYR A 129 -4.42 -0.34 6.85
C TYR A 129 -3.00 -0.80 7.16
N TYR A 130 -2.08 -0.71 6.20
CA TYR A 130 -0.68 -1.11 6.34
C TYR A 130 0.24 0.09 6.12
N PRO A 131 0.39 0.96 7.14
CA PRO A 131 0.80 2.35 6.97
C PRO A 131 2.31 2.54 6.73
N SER A 132 3.11 1.48 6.86
CA SER A 132 4.53 1.53 6.55
C SER A 132 4.75 1.52 5.04
N ARG A 133 5.35 2.59 4.53
CA ARG A 133 5.77 2.69 3.13
C ARG A 133 6.82 1.64 2.80
N ILE A 134 7.75 1.41 3.74
CA ILE A 134 8.85 0.45 3.55
C ILE A 134 8.33 -0.99 3.56
N GLU A 135 7.27 -1.30 4.31
CA GLU A 135 6.58 -2.58 4.20
C GLU A 135 5.92 -2.76 2.82
N CYS A 136 5.20 -1.75 2.33
CA CYS A 136 4.62 -1.76 0.97
C CYS A 136 5.71 -2.00 -0.09
N TYR A 137 6.84 -1.29 0.00
CA TYR A 137 8.01 -1.47 -0.85
C TYR A 137 8.52 -2.91 -0.85
N TRP A 138 8.66 -3.53 0.31
CA TRP A 138 9.09 -4.92 0.39
C TRP A 138 8.11 -5.87 -0.32
N LEU A 139 6.80 -5.68 -0.18
CA LEU A 139 5.80 -6.51 -0.87
C LEU A 139 5.85 -6.38 -2.40
N VAL A 140 6.05 -5.17 -2.92
CA VAL A 140 6.24 -4.96 -4.37
C VAL A 140 7.52 -5.64 -4.85
N ALA A 141 8.63 -5.45 -4.12
CA ALA A 141 9.91 -6.05 -4.45
C ALA A 141 9.84 -7.58 -4.50
N ARG A 142 9.08 -8.23 -3.60
CA ARG A 142 8.86 -9.69 -3.62
C ARG A 142 8.25 -10.18 -4.93
N THR A 143 7.31 -9.42 -5.51
CA THR A 143 6.71 -9.78 -6.80
C THR A 143 7.71 -9.65 -7.94
N ALA A 144 8.50 -8.57 -7.96
CA ALA A 144 9.57 -8.42 -8.94
C ALA A 144 10.60 -9.56 -8.84
N THR A 145 11.01 -9.95 -7.62
CA THR A 145 11.98 -11.03 -7.41
C THR A 145 11.49 -12.39 -7.90
N ILE A 146 10.23 -12.75 -7.64
CA ILE A 146 9.71 -14.07 -8.07
C ILE A 146 9.54 -14.13 -9.60
N LEU A 147 9.13 -13.02 -10.23
CA LEU A 147 9.08 -12.90 -11.68
C LEU A 147 10.48 -12.99 -12.30
N GLU A 148 11.47 -12.30 -11.75
CA GLU A 148 12.87 -12.37 -12.19
C GLU A 148 13.42 -13.80 -12.07
N SER A 149 13.15 -14.47 -10.95
CA SER A 149 13.61 -15.85 -10.73
C SER A 149 13.01 -16.83 -11.74
N ALA A 150 11.71 -16.67 -12.05
CA ALA A 150 11.05 -17.45 -13.08
C ALA A 150 11.63 -17.14 -14.48
N ARG A 151 11.87 -15.87 -14.82
CA ARG A 151 12.51 -15.44 -16.08
C ARG A 151 13.91 -16.00 -16.28
N ARG A 152 14.68 -16.17 -15.20
CA ARG A 152 16.01 -16.79 -15.25
C ARG A 152 15.96 -18.30 -15.44
N SER A 153 14.89 -18.92 -14.97
CA SER A 153 14.68 -20.38 -15.07
C SER A 153 14.00 -20.79 -16.38
N GLY A 154 13.41 -19.84 -17.11
CA GLY A 154 12.70 -20.05 -18.37
C GLY A 154 11.88 -18.83 -18.78
N THR A 155 10.97 -18.99 -19.74
CA THR A 155 10.04 -17.92 -20.13
C THR A 155 8.87 -17.83 -19.15
N LEU A 156 8.40 -16.61 -18.86
CA LEU A 156 7.16 -16.46 -18.11
C LEU A 156 5.98 -17.07 -18.89
N PRO A 157 4.97 -17.65 -18.21
CA PRO A 157 3.86 -18.33 -18.88
C PRO A 157 3.03 -17.45 -19.81
N LEU A 158 2.93 -16.15 -19.50
CA LEU A 158 2.08 -15.20 -20.23
C LEU A 158 2.74 -13.82 -20.32
N LYS A 159 2.55 -13.15 -21.47
CA LYS A 159 3.12 -11.83 -21.76
C LYS A 159 2.76 -10.76 -20.73
N ILE A 160 1.57 -10.82 -20.15
CA ILE A 160 1.17 -9.84 -19.12
C ILE A 160 2.07 -9.91 -17.88
N MET A 161 2.61 -11.08 -17.57
CA MET A 161 3.56 -11.23 -16.46
C MET A 161 4.90 -10.55 -16.77
N ASP A 162 5.32 -10.52 -18.05
CA ASP A 162 6.47 -9.73 -18.49
C ASP A 162 6.20 -8.22 -18.36
N THR A 163 4.98 -7.77 -18.71
CA THR A 163 4.56 -6.38 -18.53
C THR A 163 4.64 -5.96 -17.07
N VAL A 164 4.05 -6.76 -16.16
CA VAL A 164 4.08 -6.48 -14.71
C VAL A 164 5.50 -6.57 -14.15
N TYR A 165 6.31 -7.52 -14.63
CA TYR A 165 7.74 -7.57 -14.28
C TYR A 165 8.44 -6.26 -14.62
N ASN A 166 8.26 -5.72 -15.82
CA ASN A 166 8.89 -4.47 -16.23
C ASN A 166 8.40 -3.28 -15.40
N ILE A 167 7.09 -3.20 -15.13
CA ILE A 167 6.49 -2.15 -14.28
C ILE A 167 7.14 -2.15 -12.89
N PHE A 168 7.20 -3.31 -12.24
CA PHE A 168 7.74 -3.39 -10.88
C PHE A 168 9.26 -3.28 -10.83
N THR A 169 10.01 -3.81 -11.81
CA THR A 169 11.46 -3.66 -11.85
C THR A 169 11.88 -2.19 -11.96
N ASP A 170 11.22 -1.42 -12.85
CA ASP A 170 11.44 0.04 -12.97
C ASP A 170 11.22 0.77 -11.63
N VAL A 171 10.15 0.42 -10.92
CA VAL A 171 9.80 1.06 -9.65
C VAL A 171 10.73 0.65 -8.51
N VAL A 172 11.05 -0.65 -8.39
CA VAL A 172 11.81 -1.19 -7.25
C VAL A 172 13.29 -0.83 -7.33
N GLU A 173 13.86 -0.78 -8.54
CA GLU A 173 15.25 -0.38 -8.78
C GLU A 173 15.41 1.15 -8.93
N GLY A 174 14.36 1.84 -9.39
CA GLY A 174 14.34 3.29 -9.51
C GLY A 174 13.85 3.99 -8.23
N TYR A 175 12.55 4.25 -8.20
CA TYR A 175 11.91 5.16 -7.24
C TYR A 175 12.00 4.65 -5.79
N MET A 176 11.68 3.37 -5.54
CA MET A 176 11.73 2.80 -4.20
C MET A 176 13.15 2.80 -3.64
N THR A 177 14.13 2.42 -4.47
CA THR A 177 15.54 2.42 -4.04
C THR A 177 16.00 3.83 -3.68
N LYS A 178 15.66 4.84 -4.48
CA LYS A 178 15.98 6.24 -4.18
C LYS A 178 15.36 6.70 -2.87
N ASP A 179 14.07 6.40 -2.65
CA ASP A 179 13.35 6.79 -1.44
C ASP A 179 13.91 6.10 -0.19
N ILE A 180 14.12 4.77 -0.22
CA ILE A 180 14.76 4.04 0.88
C ILE A 180 16.15 4.62 1.17
N LEU A 181 16.98 4.88 0.16
CA LEU A 181 18.30 5.45 0.41
C LEU A 181 18.24 6.87 1.00
N HIS A 182 17.22 7.65 0.65
CA HIS A 182 17.00 8.99 1.19
C HIS A 182 16.59 8.96 2.67
N LEU A 183 15.79 7.98 3.08
CA LEU A 183 15.32 7.82 4.46
C LEU A 183 16.38 7.26 5.44
N ALA A 184 17.57 6.90 4.93
CA ALA A 184 18.61 6.21 5.70
C ALA A 184 19.19 7.09 6.82
N LYS A 185 19.13 6.61 8.06
CA LYS A 185 19.70 7.30 9.24
C LYS A 185 20.99 6.61 9.73
N ARG A 186 21.95 7.39 10.23
CA ARG A 186 23.22 6.87 10.76
C ARG A 186 23.06 6.37 12.20
N GLY A 187 23.32 5.10 12.44
CA GLY A 187 23.24 4.44 13.77
C GLY A 187 24.56 4.28 14.51
N GLY A 188 25.62 4.96 14.06
CA GLY A 188 27.01 4.80 14.52
C GLY A 188 27.94 4.40 13.36
N PRO A 189 29.23 4.10 13.63
CA PRO A 189 30.22 3.79 12.60
C PRO A 189 29.77 2.65 11.67
N GLY A 190 29.45 2.99 10.42
CA GLY A 190 29.01 2.06 9.38
C GLY A 190 27.68 1.35 9.65
N SER A 191 26.84 1.83 10.58
CA SER A 191 25.52 1.26 10.86
C SER A 191 24.42 2.17 10.33
N VAL A 192 23.37 1.60 9.76
CA VAL A 192 22.23 2.31 9.18
C VAL A 192 20.94 1.79 9.79
N TYR A 193 19.99 2.67 10.08
CA TYR A 193 18.65 2.30 10.53
C TYR A 193 17.59 3.17 9.87
N PHE A 194 16.34 2.74 10.03
CA PHE A 194 15.16 3.37 9.46
C PHE A 194 14.05 3.51 10.49
N ASP A 195 13.27 4.56 10.33
CA ASP A 195 12.08 4.94 11.10
C ASP A 195 11.00 5.24 10.04
N ASP A 196 9.75 4.79 10.24
CA ASP A 196 8.66 5.00 9.27
C ASP A 196 7.33 5.39 9.95
N PHE A 197 6.67 4.47 10.67
CA PHE A 197 5.31 4.69 11.18
C PHE A 197 5.22 4.92 12.71
N ILE A 198 5.57 3.94 13.54
CA ILE A 198 5.30 4.02 15.00
C ILE A 198 6.38 4.82 15.72
N GLY A 199 5.96 5.83 16.48
CA GLY A 199 6.85 6.66 17.27
C GLY A 199 7.69 7.59 16.40
N ASN A 200 7.23 7.88 15.18
CA ASN A 200 7.85 8.77 14.22
C ASN A 200 6.92 9.96 14.01
N ASP A 201 7.49 11.17 14.03
CA ASP A 201 6.72 12.41 13.95
C ASP A 201 5.56 12.47 14.97
N ASP A 202 5.77 11.89 16.17
CA ASP A 202 4.87 12.09 17.30
C ASP A 202 4.98 13.54 17.78
N PHE A 203 3.96 14.01 18.48
CA PHE A 203 3.99 15.31 19.15
C PHE A 203 3.78 15.15 20.66
N THR A 204 4.48 15.98 21.43
CA THR A 204 4.19 16.14 22.86
C THR A 204 2.86 16.87 23.05
N LEU A 205 2.33 16.90 24.29
CA LEU A 205 1.16 17.73 24.66
C LEU A 205 1.38 19.25 24.42
N SER A 206 2.61 19.65 24.11
CA SER A 206 3.01 21.03 23.80
C SER A 206 3.38 21.20 22.32
N ASP A 207 2.90 20.32 21.44
CA ASP A 207 3.12 20.31 19.99
C ASP A 207 4.60 20.31 19.57
N ARG A 208 5.47 19.71 20.38
CA ARG A 208 6.88 19.53 20.01
C ARG A 208 7.09 18.17 19.35
N PRO A 209 7.84 18.08 18.24
CA PRO A 209 8.18 16.80 17.64
C PRO A 209 8.90 15.87 18.64
N LEU A 210 8.47 14.61 18.67
CA LEU A 210 8.99 13.55 19.51
C LEU A 210 9.34 12.34 18.63
N MET A 211 10.61 11.92 18.67
CA MET A 211 11.10 10.78 17.90
C MET A 211 11.44 9.63 18.82
N ARG A 212 10.57 8.62 18.89
CA ARG A 212 10.78 7.40 19.66
C ARG A 212 11.34 6.27 18.77
N GLY A 213 10.88 6.18 17.53
CA GLY A 213 11.23 5.11 16.58
C GLY A 213 10.93 3.74 17.16
N GLU A 214 9.66 3.52 17.51
CA GLU A 214 9.20 2.32 18.19
C GLU A 214 9.09 1.13 17.22
N ASP A 215 8.98 1.40 15.91
CA ASP A 215 9.05 0.40 14.84
C ASP A 215 10.44 0.23 14.20
N ARG A 216 11.46 0.91 14.72
CA ARG A 216 12.79 1.01 14.09
C ARG A 216 13.42 -0.32 13.71
N ILE A 217 13.29 -1.36 14.54
CA ILE A 217 13.81 -2.70 14.23
C ILE A 217 13.11 -3.26 13.00
N PHE A 218 11.78 -3.23 13.00
CA PHE A 218 10.95 -3.73 11.91
C PHE A 218 11.23 -2.98 10.61
N THR A 219 11.20 -1.64 10.66
CA THR A 219 11.41 -0.78 9.50
C THR A 219 12.81 -0.98 8.91
N THR A 220 13.84 -1.11 9.75
CA THR A 220 15.20 -1.40 9.29
C THR A 220 15.31 -2.77 8.62
N ALA A 221 14.63 -3.79 9.17
CA ALA A 221 14.57 -5.11 8.54
C ALA A 221 13.85 -5.08 7.19
N MET A 222 12.72 -4.36 7.10
CA MET A 222 11.99 -4.20 5.84
C MET A 222 12.79 -3.47 4.78
N ALA A 223 13.51 -2.39 5.14
CA ALA A 223 14.38 -1.67 4.20
C ALA A 223 15.49 -2.58 3.64
N ALA A 224 16.14 -3.35 4.50
CA ALA A 224 17.16 -4.32 4.07
C ALA A 224 16.57 -5.39 3.14
N ASN A 225 15.41 -5.96 3.51
CA ASN A 225 14.74 -6.98 2.72
C ASN A 225 14.26 -6.44 1.37
N ALA A 226 13.70 -5.22 1.32
CA ALA A 226 13.27 -4.56 0.10
C ALA A 226 14.46 -4.36 -0.84
N LEU A 227 15.54 -3.73 -0.38
CA LEU A 227 16.74 -3.49 -1.19
C LEU A 227 17.38 -4.78 -1.69
N MET A 228 17.49 -5.81 -0.86
CA MET A 228 18.01 -7.11 -1.32
C MET A 228 17.07 -7.77 -2.33
N SER A 229 15.75 -7.69 -2.13
CA SER A 229 14.78 -8.27 -3.07
C SER A 229 14.81 -7.56 -4.43
N SER A 230 15.02 -6.24 -4.45
CA SER A 230 15.17 -5.45 -5.68
C SER A 230 16.46 -5.79 -6.43
N TRP A 231 17.59 -5.88 -5.71
CA TRP A 231 18.93 -5.86 -6.31
C TRP A 231 19.70 -7.19 -6.27
N THR A 232 19.05 -8.27 -5.87
CA THR A 232 19.65 -9.61 -5.93
C THR A 232 18.77 -10.57 -6.71
N TYR A 233 19.39 -11.62 -7.24
CA TYR A 233 18.70 -12.80 -7.76
C TYR A 233 19.20 -14.04 -7.04
N HIS A 234 18.36 -15.08 -6.95
CA HIS A 234 18.72 -16.35 -6.33
C HIS A 234 19.12 -17.37 -7.40
N ASP A 235 20.30 -17.97 -7.26
CA ASP A 235 20.72 -19.12 -8.05
C ASP A 235 20.27 -20.40 -7.31
N THR A 236 19.27 -21.07 -7.88
CA THR A 236 18.69 -22.29 -7.30
C THR A 236 19.63 -23.49 -7.36
N ARG A 237 20.66 -23.47 -8.22
CA ARG A 237 21.66 -24.54 -8.33
C ARG A 237 22.68 -24.47 -7.21
N THR A 238 23.12 -23.26 -6.85
CA THR A 238 24.10 -23.06 -5.76
C THR A 238 23.45 -22.80 -4.41
N GLY A 239 22.16 -22.43 -4.40
CA GLY A 239 21.46 -22.00 -3.19
C GLY A 239 21.91 -20.63 -2.68
N THR A 240 22.64 -19.86 -3.48
CA THR A 240 23.16 -18.53 -3.12
C THR A 240 22.39 -17.42 -3.80
N SER A 241 22.47 -16.22 -3.24
CA SER A 241 21.99 -15.00 -3.89
C SER A 241 23.16 -14.21 -4.42
N HIS A 242 22.95 -13.49 -5.52
CA HIS A 242 23.98 -12.68 -6.15
C HIS A 242 23.45 -11.27 -6.37
N TRP A 243 24.31 -10.28 -6.13
CA TRP A 243 24.01 -8.92 -6.55
C TRP A 243 23.86 -8.86 -8.07
N LYS A 244 22.85 -8.12 -8.54
CA LYS A 244 22.79 -7.71 -9.95
C LYS A 244 24.03 -6.87 -10.29
N THR A 245 24.53 -6.99 -11.52
CA THR A 245 25.80 -6.36 -11.95
C THR A 245 25.78 -4.85 -11.77
N GLU A 246 24.62 -4.25 -12.04
CA GLU A 246 24.30 -2.83 -11.98
C GLU A 246 23.97 -2.31 -10.57
N THR A 247 24.02 -3.17 -9.54
CA THR A 247 23.64 -2.77 -8.18
C THR A 247 24.50 -1.61 -7.69
N PRO A 248 23.91 -0.45 -7.34
CA PRO A 248 24.66 0.69 -6.84
C PRO A 248 25.44 0.38 -5.56
N TRP A 249 26.64 0.93 -5.42
CA TRP A 249 27.44 0.77 -4.20
C TRP A 249 26.73 1.30 -2.95
N SER A 250 25.95 2.37 -3.09
CA SER A 250 25.11 2.92 -2.01
C SER A 250 24.11 1.88 -1.48
N VAL A 251 23.50 1.08 -2.34
CA VAL A 251 22.60 -0.02 -1.95
C VAL A 251 23.36 -1.05 -1.12
N LYS A 252 24.48 -1.58 -1.63
CA LYS A 252 25.28 -2.60 -0.93
C LYS A 252 25.72 -2.10 0.46
N LYS A 253 26.20 -0.86 0.54
CA LYS A 253 26.62 -0.21 1.79
C LYS A 253 25.47 -0.04 2.77
N THR A 254 24.30 0.41 2.30
CA THR A 254 23.11 0.58 3.13
C THR A 254 22.64 -0.75 3.69
N VAL A 255 22.54 -1.80 2.86
CA VAL A 255 22.14 -3.15 3.31
C VAL A 255 23.11 -3.68 4.36
N ALA A 256 24.42 -3.61 4.12
CA ALA A 256 25.42 -4.03 5.11
C ALA A 256 25.30 -3.23 6.42
N GLY A 257 25.04 -1.93 6.33
CA GLY A 257 24.81 -1.05 7.48
C GLY A 257 23.54 -1.42 8.27
N CYS A 258 22.46 -1.79 7.60
CA CYS A 258 21.23 -2.27 8.22
C CYS A 258 21.47 -3.56 8.98
N VAL A 259 22.08 -4.55 8.34
CA VAL A 259 22.35 -5.86 8.95
C VAL A 259 23.27 -5.72 10.15
N LYS A 260 24.30 -4.85 10.06
CA LYS A 260 25.16 -4.52 11.20
C LYS A 260 24.36 -3.91 12.35
N TRP A 261 23.45 -2.98 12.07
CA TRP A 261 22.59 -2.37 13.07
C TRP A 261 21.64 -3.38 13.71
N LEU A 262 20.94 -4.18 12.90
CA LEU A 262 20.00 -5.22 13.33
C LEU A 262 20.69 -6.24 14.23
N ARG A 263 21.86 -6.77 13.84
CA ARG A 263 22.63 -7.72 14.68
C ARG A 263 22.96 -7.15 16.05
N ARG A 264 23.25 -5.84 16.14
CA ARG A 264 23.57 -5.18 17.40
C ARG A 264 22.35 -4.96 18.29
N TYR A 265 21.22 -4.54 17.71
CA TYR A 265 20.14 -3.95 18.49
C TYR A 265 18.90 -4.82 18.65
N THR A 266 18.63 -5.77 17.75
CA THR A 266 17.38 -6.57 17.75
C THR A 266 17.10 -7.27 19.08
N LEU A 267 18.14 -7.84 19.70
CA LEU A 267 18.03 -8.58 20.97
C LEU A 267 18.65 -7.82 22.16
N SER A 268 19.02 -6.54 21.98
CA SER A 268 19.71 -5.74 22.99
C SER A 268 18.80 -5.22 24.12
N GLY A 269 17.47 -5.30 23.95
CA GLY A 269 16.49 -4.66 24.84
C GLY A 269 16.40 -3.13 24.71
N LYS A 270 17.28 -2.48 23.94
CA LYS A 270 17.29 -1.01 23.78
C LYS A 270 16.06 -0.46 23.05
N TYR A 271 15.54 -1.20 22.06
CA TYR A 271 14.38 -0.80 21.27
C TYR A 271 13.29 -1.85 21.39
N LYS A 272 12.04 -1.41 21.40
CA LYS A 272 10.91 -2.33 21.32
C LYS A 272 10.81 -2.88 19.89
N PRO A 273 10.53 -4.18 19.71
CA PRO A 273 10.37 -4.79 18.40
C PRO A 273 8.94 -4.60 17.87
N TRP A 274 8.37 -3.40 18.02
CA TRP A 274 7.01 -3.14 17.56
C TRP A 274 6.95 -2.97 16.04
N ASN A 275 5.76 -3.14 15.48
CA ASN A 275 5.42 -2.85 14.09
C ASN A 275 3.93 -2.51 14.02
N ALA A 276 3.48 -2.05 12.85
CA ALA A 276 2.05 -1.94 12.55
C ALA A 276 1.73 -2.82 11.34
N PHE A 277 1.65 -4.13 11.56
CA PHE A 277 1.24 -5.06 10.52
C PHE A 277 -0.24 -4.91 10.13
N PHE A 278 -1.01 -4.16 10.92
CA PHE A 278 -2.36 -3.71 10.58
C PHE A 278 -2.72 -2.48 11.42
N SER A 279 -3.61 -1.62 10.93
CA SER A 279 -4.08 -0.42 11.62
C SER A 279 -5.50 -0.06 11.23
N GLY A 280 -6.21 0.66 12.11
CA GLY A 280 -7.56 1.15 11.80
C GLY A 280 -7.53 2.15 10.65
N SER A 281 -8.58 2.16 9.82
CA SER A 281 -8.61 2.95 8.58
C SER A 281 -8.64 4.46 8.78
N ALA A 282 -8.98 4.95 9.98
CA ALA A 282 -8.94 6.37 10.34
C ALA A 282 -7.74 6.66 11.25
N LYS A 283 -6.77 7.42 10.76
CA LYS A 283 -5.60 7.98 11.46
C LYS A 283 -5.91 9.36 12.06
N GLY A 284 -7.03 9.47 12.76
CA GLY A 284 -7.53 10.72 13.34
C GLY A 284 -8.46 11.52 12.42
N PHE A 285 -8.91 12.68 12.90
CA PHE A 285 -10.03 13.43 12.33
C PHE A 285 -9.89 13.72 10.83
N LYS A 286 -8.71 14.17 10.38
CA LYS A 286 -8.46 14.56 8.98
C LYS A 286 -8.46 13.40 7.98
N SER A 287 -8.49 12.17 8.47
CA SER A 287 -8.49 10.96 7.63
C SER A 287 -9.85 10.27 7.56
N LEU A 288 -10.91 10.89 8.11
CA LEU A 288 -12.27 10.38 7.99
C LEU A 288 -12.81 10.62 6.57
N PRO A 289 -13.58 9.67 6.00
CA PRO A 289 -14.05 9.77 4.62
C PRO A 289 -15.02 10.92 4.38
N PHE A 290 -15.77 11.33 5.41
CA PHE A 290 -16.81 12.35 5.32
C PHE A 290 -16.30 13.74 4.90
N TRP A 291 -15.00 14.01 5.06
CA TRP A 291 -14.44 15.32 4.68
C TRP A 291 -13.99 15.36 3.21
N TYR A 292 -13.99 14.23 2.52
CA TYR A 292 -13.56 14.11 1.14
C TYR A 292 -14.78 14.09 0.23
N PRO A 293 -14.67 14.64 -0.99
CA PRO A 293 -15.84 14.77 -1.85
C PRO A 293 -16.47 13.43 -2.23
N GLY A 294 -17.76 13.27 -1.93
CA GLY A 294 -18.61 12.19 -2.42
C GLY A 294 -19.71 12.69 -3.35
N ASN A 295 -20.32 11.80 -4.11
CA ASN A 295 -21.50 12.09 -4.96
C ASN A 295 -22.63 11.05 -4.80
N ARG A 296 -22.46 10.08 -3.89
CA ARG A 296 -23.47 9.13 -3.45
C ARG A 296 -23.61 9.16 -1.93
N LEU A 297 -24.85 9.31 -1.45
CA LEU A 297 -25.20 9.23 -0.03
C LEU A 297 -26.55 8.53 0.11
N GLU A 298 -26.57 7.41 0.84
CA GLU A 298 -27.76 6.58 1.04
C GLU A 298 -27.72 5.87 2.40
N TYR A 299 -28.88 5.54 2.94
CA TYR A 299 -28.98 4.60 4.06
C TYR A 299 -28.61 3.18 3.60
N LEU A 300 -28.24 2.29 4.54
CA LEU A 300 -27.97 0.88 4.22
C LEU A 300 -29.13 0.17 3.51
N ASN A 301 -30.37 0.60 3.70
CA ASN A 301 -31.51 0.01 2.95
C ASN A 301 -31.59 0.47 1.48
N GLY A 302 -30.68 1.35 1.04
CA GLY A 302 -30.61 1.92 -0.31
C GLY A 302 -31.44 3.17 -0.55
N THR A 303 -32.09 3.71 0.48
CA THR A 303 -32.82 4.97 0.36
C THR A 303 -31.83 6.13 0.26
N SER A 304 -31.86 6.87 -0.86
CA SER A 304 -31.02 8.04 -1.06
C SER A 304 -31.31 9.16 -0.06
N ILE A 305 -30.28 9.87 0.38
CA ILE A 305 -30.38 10.98 1.32
C ILE A 305 -30.14 12.30 0.59
N SER A 306 -31.11 13.21 0.67
CA SER A 306 -31.06 14.51 -0.02
C SER A 306 -30.37 15.61 0.80
N ASN A 307 -30.32 15.48 2.13
CA ASN A 307 -29.66 16.45 3.00
C ASN A 307 -28.20 16.06 3.28
N TRP A 308 -27.27 16.83 2.70
CA TRP A 308 -25.82 16.61 2.79
C TRP A 308 -25.12 17.56 3.79
N THR A 309 -25.91 18.34 4.54
CA THR A 309 -25.35 19.36 5.45
C THR A 309 -24.80 18.79 6.74
N HIS A 310 -25.31 17.62 7.18
CA HIS A 310 -24.91 16.96 8.43
C HIS A 310 -24.77 15.46 8.19
N ILE A 311 -23.83 14.82 8.91
CA ILE A 311 -23.70 13.36 8.87
C ILE A 311 -24.97 12.76 9.47
N PRO A 312 -25.68 11.88 8.75
CA PRO A 312 -26.89 11.27 9.27
C PRO A 312 -26.63 10.50 10.56
N ASN A 313 -27.56 10.58 11.52
CA ASN A 313 -27.52 9.78 12.74
C ASN A 313 -28.04 8.34 12.47
N ALA A 314 -27.41 7.67 11.52
CA ALA A 314 -27.71 6.31 11.08
C ALA A 314 -26.50 5.77 10.31
N THR A 315 -26.45 4.46 10.11
CA THR A 315 -25.47 3.86 9.21
C THR A 315 -25.79 4.22 7.76
N VAL A 316 -24.79 4.75 7.05
CA VAL A 316 -24.93 5.27 5.70
C VAL A 316 -23.76 4.84 4.83
N ILE A 317 -24.02 4.73 3.53
CA ILE A 317 -23.01 4.60 2.50
C ILE A 317 -22.73 6.00 1.97
N TYR A 318 -21.48 6.45 2.14
CA TYR A 318 -20.97 7.70 1.56
C TYR A 318 -19.82 7.37 0.61
N ALA A 319 -20.00 7.66 -0.68
CA ALA A 319 -19.09 7.19 -1.71
C ALA A 319 -18.91 8.21 -2.85
N VAL A 320 -17.84 8.00 -3.62
CA VAL A 320 -17.75 8.47 -5.00
C VAL A 320 -18.20 7.34 -5.91
N GLN A 321 -19.28 7.58 -6.64
CA GLN A 321 -19.84 6.73 -7.67
C GLN A 321 -19.39 7.24 -9.04
N GLY A 322 -18.78 6.34 -9.80
CA GLY A 322 -18.28 6.58 -11.15
C GLY A 322 -17.02 7.45 -11.19
N TYR A 323 -16.58 7.76 -12.40
CA TYR A 323 -15.56 8.78 -12.64
C TYR A 323 -16.16 10.19 -12.57
N VAL A 324 -15.47 11.07 -11.84
CA VAL A 324 -15.77 12.50 -11.73
C VAL A 324 -14.67 13.28 -12.47
N PRO A 325 -15.00 14.04 -13.53
CA PRO A 325 -14.05 14.87 -14.25
C PRO A 325 -13.27 15.84 -13.36
N ALA A 326 -12.01 16.12 -13.74
CA ALA A 326 -11.07 16.88 -12.94
C ALA A 326 -11.56 18.28 -12.55
N ASP A 327 -12.18 19.02 -13.47
CA ASP A 327 -12.78 20.35 -13.23
C ASP A 327 -13.88 20.27 -12.15
N ARG A 328 -14.80 19.32 -12.32
CA ARG A 328 -15.89 19.10 -11.36
C ARG A 328 -15.37 18.65 -10.00
N TYR A 329 -14.39 17.76 -9.95
CA TYR A 329 -13.83 17.29 -8.68
C TYR A 329 -13.09 18.42 -7.95
N ASN A 330 -12.34 19.26 -8.68
CA ASN A 330 -11.70 20.45 -8.12
C ASN A 330 -12.73 21.43 -7.52
N ASP A 331 -13.86 21.63 -8.18
CA ASP A 331 -14.97 22.41 -7.62
C ASP A 331 -15.55 21.80 -6.34
N MET A 332 -15.60 20.46 -6.26
CA MET A 332 -16.06 19.77 -5.06
C MET A 332 -15.05 19.88 -3.90
N LEU A 333 -13.74 19.87 -4.19
CA LEU A 333 -12.69 20.07 -3.19
C LEU A 333 -12.74 21.46 -2.52
N ASN A 334 -13.23 22.47 -3.26
CA ASN A 334 -13.38 23.84 -2.77
C ASN A 334 -14.67 24.07 -1.95
N LYS A 335 -15.46 23.03 -1.72
CA LYS A 335 -16.70 23.07 -0.94
C LYS A 335 -16.53 22.35 0.39
N THR A 336 -17.39 22.68 1.35
CA THR A 336 -17.48 21.93 2.60
C THR A 336 -18.32 20.67 2.41
N HIS A 337 -17.87 19.57 3.02
CA HIS A 337 -18.55 18.28 3.08
C HIS A 337 -18.94 18.03 4.53
N PHE A 338 -20.25 17.96 4.80
CA PHE A 338 -20.81 17.90 6.15
C PHE A 338 -20.25 18.99 7.09
N GLY A 339 -20.02 20.20 6.55
CA GLY A 339 -19.53 21.35 7.31
C GLY A 339 -18.01 21.51 7.38
N TYR A 340 -17.22 20.60 6.81
CA TYR A 340 -15.75 20.63 6.87
C TYR A 340 -15.12 20.68 5.47
N TYR A 341 -14.02 21.42 5.34
CA TYR A 341 -13.21 21.41 4.12
C TYR A 341 -12.40 20.12 4.00
N THR A 342 -12.13 19.69 2.77
CA THR A 342 -11.27 18.54 2.50
C THR A 342 -9.84 18.79 3.01
N PRO A 343 -9.29 17.91 3.87
CA PRO A 343 -7.91 18.00 4.29
C PRO A 343 -6.97 17.72 3.11
N MET A 344 -6.34 18.76 2.56
CA MET A 344 -5.50 18.64 1.37
C MET A 344 -4.08 18.17 1.66
N THR A 345 -3.60 18.34 2.89
CA THR A 345 -2.20 18.06 3.28
C THR A 345 -2.13 17.00 4.37
N PHE A 346 -1.12 16.14 4.27
CA PHE A 346 -0.78 15.18 5.32
C PHE A 346 0.28 15.78 6.24
N GLY A 347 -0.06 15.95 7.52
CA GLY A 347 0.84 16.54 8.52
C GLY A 347 1.66 15.52 9.32
N GLY A 348 1.53 14.22 9.03
CA GLY A 348 2.07 13.12 9.85
C GLY A 348 0.96 12.31 10.54
N TYR A 349 1.26 11.08 10.91
CA TYR A 349 0.26 10.14 11.45
C TYR A 349 -0.26 10.52 12.84
N ASN A 350 0.53 11.28 13.61
CA ASN A 350 0.18 11.73 14.95
C ASN A 350 0.03 13.26 15.03
N ASN A 351 -0.28 13.91 13.90
CA ASN A 351 -0.49 15.35 13.84
C ASN A 351 -1.90 15.73 14.30
N GLY A 352 -2.00 16.37 15.46
CA GLY A 352 -3.25 16.88 16.05
C GLY A 352 -3.88 15.93 17.09
N SER A 353 -5.11 16.25 17.51
CA SER A 353 -5.86 15.44 18.47
C SER A 353 -6.54 14.24 17.79
N GLY A 354 -6.01 13.05 18.00
CA GLY A 354 -6.60 11.81 17.52
C GLY A 354 -5.80 10.60 18.00
N SER A 355 -6.48 9.51 18.28
CA SER A 355 -5.86 8.20 18.48
C SER A 355 -6.45 7.23 17.48
N PHE A 356 -5.67 6.25 17.06
CA PHE A 356 -6.11 5.19 16.17
C PHE A 356 -5.54 3.86 16.65
N PRO A 357 -6.29 2.76 16.49
CA PRO A 357 -5.79 1.44 16.85
C PRO A 357 -4.77 0.96 15.82
N PHE A 358 -3.77 0.23 16.29
CA PHE A 358 -2.88 -0.57 15.46
C PHE A 358 -2.59 -1.90 16.14
N TRP A 359 -2.23 -2.89 15.33
CA TRP A 359 -1.85 -4.21 15.77
C TRP A 359 -0.38 -4.43 15.48
N SER A 360 0.33 -4.89 16.51
CA SER A 360 1.77 -5.11 16.50
C SER A 360 2.06 -6.57 16.79
N SER A 361 3.02 -7.16 16.08
CA SER A 361 3.43 -8.55 16.26
C SER A 361 4.93 -8.64 16.46
N VAL A 362 5.35 -8.81 17.71
CA VAL A 362 6.77 -9.01 18.05
C VAL A 362 7.39 -10.19 17.29
N PRO A 363 6.74 -11.37 17.18
CA PRO A 363 7.25 -12.47 16.35
C PRO A 363 7.49 -12.06 14.90
N TYR A 364 6.58 -11.27 14.30
CA TYR A 364 6.73 -10.82 12.92
C TYR A 364 7.98 -9.95 12.73
N THR A 365 8.25 -9.01 13.66
CA THR A 365 9.49 -8.22 13.65
C THR A 365 10.75 -9.08 13.71
N TYR A 366 10.75 -10.13 14.53
CA TYR A 366 11.89 -11.04 14.61
C TYR A 366 12.01 -11.91 13.35
N SER A 367 10.91 -12.38 12.78
CA SER A 367 10.92 -13.15 11.53
C SER A 367 11.47 -12.34 10.35
N THR A 368 11.05 -11.08 10.20
CA THR A 368 11.55 -10.22 9.11
C THR A 368 13.00 -9.82 9.31
N THR A 369 13.42 -9.64 10.57
CA THR A 369 14.83 -9.42 10.91
C THR A 369 15.69 -10.65 10.61
N LEU A 370 15.24 -11.84 11.01
CA LEU A 370 15.93 -13.09 10.70
C LEU A 370 16.07 -13.26 9.18
N LEU A 371 15.00 -13.02 8.43
CA LEU A 371 15.02 -13.04 6.97
C LEU A 371 16.10 -12.10 6.41
N ALA A 372 16.18 -10.86 6.90
CA ALA A 372 17.16 -9.89 6.43
C ALA A 372 18.60 -10.34 6.73
N VAL A 373 18.87 -10.81 7.95
CA VAL A 373 20.21 -11.26 8.34
C VAL A 373 20.63 -12.52 7.59
N SER A 374 19.71 -13.47 7.43
CA SER A 374 19.96 -14.73 6.73
C SER A 374 20.18 -14.52 5.23
N ARG A 375 19.33 -13.72 4.57
CA ARG A 375 19.50 -13.37 3.16
C ARG A 375 20.83 -12.67 2.92
N PHE A 376 21.20 -11.71 3.76
CA PHE A 376 22.50 -11.05 3.62
C PHE A 376 23.67 -12.03 3.74
N GLY A 377 23.56 -13.04 4.61
CA GLY A 377 24.56 -14.09 4.74
C GLY A 377 24.66 -15.03 3.54
N SER A 378 23.62 -15.14 2.72
CA SER A 378 23.61 -15.95 1.49
C SER A 378 23.99 -15.18 0.23
N VAL A 379 24.19 -13.86 0.32
CA VAL A 379 24.59 -13.04 -0.83
C VAL A 379 26.10 -13.09 -1.01
N VAL A 380 26.54 -13.50 -2.20
CA VAL A 380 27.96 -13.61 -2.62
C VAL A 380 28.35 -12.42 -3.50
#